data_AF-A0A1H6SN82-F1
#
_entry.id   AF-A0A1H6SN82-F1
#
_cell.length_a   1.000
_cell.length_b   1.000
_cell.length_c   1.000
_cell.angle_alpha   90.00
_cell.angle_beta   90.00
_cell.angle_gamma   90.00
#
_symmetry.space_group_name_H-M   'P 1'
#
loop_
_entity.id
_entity.type
_entity.pdbx_description
1 polymer ?
#
loop_
_entity_poly.entity_id
_entity_poly.type
_entity_poly.pdbx_seq_one_letter_code
_entity_poly.pdbx_strand_id
1 'polypeptide(L)' 'MARTLLDLDDDLLAEATAALGTATKKETVTEALRQAVESSRDRRQRALADLQQVADEGGFHFDQLGELDR' A
#
# COMPACT_ATOMS: atom_id res chain seq x y z
N MET A 1 -21.77 7.66 0.00
CA MET A 1 -20.89 7.49 -1.18
C MET A 1 -21.03 8.74 -2.05
N ALA A 2 -19.93 9.35 -2.44
CA ALA A 2 -19.94 10.46 -3.40
C ALA A 2 -19.94 9.90 -4.83
N ARG A 3 -20.59 10.61 -5.76
CA ARG A 3 -20.58 10.25 -7.19
C ARG A 3 -19.44 11.01 -7.86
N THR A 4 -18.48 10.27 -8.38
CA THR A 4 -17.34 10.82 -9.12
C THR A 4 -17.51 10.45 -10.59
N LEU A 5 -17.38 11.42 -11.49
CA LEU A 5 -17.29 11.16 -12.93
C LEU A 5 -15.81 10.97 -13.26
N LEU A 6 -15.45 9.82 -13.82
CA LEU A 6 -14.09 9.51 -14.25
C LEU A 6 -14.13 8.68 -15.52
N ASP A 7 -13.14 8.89 -16.37
CA ASP A 7 -12.89 8.04 -17.53
C ASP A 7 -12.00 6.88 -17.12
N LEU A 8 -12.38 5.68 -17.55
CA LEU A 8 -11.69 4.43 -17.23
C LEU A 8 -11.34 3.73 -18.53
N ASP A 9 -10.20 3.04 -18.51
CA ASP A 9 -9.89 2.04 -19.51
C ASP A 9 -10.86 0.86 -19.33
N ASP A 10 -11.72 0.64 -20.32
CA ASP A 10 -12.76 -0.39 -20.26
C ASP A 10 -12.17 -1.81 -20.36
N ASP A 11 -11.03 -1.99 -21.02
CA ASP A 11 -10.37 -3.30 -21.14
C ASP A 11 -9.76 -3.67 -19.79
N LEU A 12 -9.07 -2.72 -19.15
CA LEU A 12 -8.52 -2.92 -17.80
C LEU A 12 -9.64 -3.18 -16.78
N LEU A 13 -10.77 -2.48 -16.90
CA LEU A 13 -11.91 -2.68 -16.03
C LEU A 13 -12.56 -4.06 -16.22
N ALA A 14 -12.59 -4.56 -17.46
CA ALA A 14 -13.08 -5.91 -17.76
C ALA A 14 -12.15 -6.98 -17.16
N GLU A 15 -10.83 -6.81 -17.32
CA GLU A 15 -9.84 -7.71 -16.71
C GLU A 15 -9.95 -7.72 -15.18
N ALA A 16 -10.03 -6.54 -14.55
CA ALA A 16 -10.21 -6.43 -13.11
C ALA A 16 -11.54 -7.06 -12.64
N THR A 17 -12.62 -6.92 -13.41
CA THR A 17 -13.91 -7.53 -13.07
C THR A 17 -13.83 -9.06 -13.12
N ALA A 18 -13.16 -9.60 -14.14
CA ALA A 18 -12.94 -11.04 -14.25
C ALA A 18 -12.03 -11.57 -13.11
N ALA A 19 -10.95 -10.86 -12.80
CA ALA A 19 -10.01 -11.24 -11.75
C ALA A 19 -10.64 -11.18 -10.35
N LEU A 20 -11.50 -10.18 -10.09
CA LEU A 20 -12.15 -9.97 -8.81
C LEU A 20 -13.48 -10.73 -8.67
N GLY A 21 -14.01 -11.28 -9.76
CA GLY A 21 -15.29 -12.01 -9.78
C GLY A 21 -16.50 -11.14 -9.41
N THR A 22 -16.41 -9.83 -9.63
CA THR A 22 -17.45 -8.86 -9.28
C THR A 22 -18.55 -8.79 -10.33
N ALA A 23 -19.77 -8.38 -9.92
CA ALA A 23 -20.92 -8.35 -10.83
C ALA A 23 -21.09 -6.99 -11.51
N THR A 24 -20.56 -5.91 -10.93
CA THR A 24 -20.73 -4.54 -11.44
C THR A 24 -19.42 -3.75 -11.48
N LYS A 25 -19.30 -2.83 -12.44
CA LYS A 25 -18.17 -1.87 -12.54
C LYS A 25 -17.89 -1.16 -11.20
N LYS A 26 -18.96 -0.77 -10.48
CA LYS A 26 -18.86 -0.11 -9.17
C LYS A 26 -18.23 -1.03 -8.12
N GLU A 27 -18.65 -2.29 -8.06
CA GLU A 27 -18.08 -3.27 -7.14
C GLU A 27 -16.60 -3.51 -7.48
N THR A 28 -16.27 -3.69 -8.76
CA THR A 28 -14.89 -3.84 -9.23
C THR A 28 -14.01 -2.69 -8.74
N VAL A 29 -14.43 -1.44 -8.97
CA VAL A 29 -13.67 -0.25 -8.55
C VAL A 29 -13.57 -0.16 -7.03
N THR A 30 -14.66 -0.43 -6.30
CA THR A 30 -14.65 -0.37 -4.83
C THR A 30 -13.70 -1.40 -4.24
N GLU A 31 -13.72 -2.63 -4.76
CA GLU A 31 -12.86 -3.71 -4.31
C GLU A 31 -11.39 -3.46 -4.67
N ALA A 32 -11.12 -3.02 -5.90
CA ALA A 32 -9.77 -2.67 -6.33
C ALA A 32 -9.15 -1.56 -5.45
N LEU A 33 -9.94 -0.53 -5.09
CA LEU A 33 -9.49 0.51 -4.18
C LEU A 33 -9.20 -0.02 -2.76
N ARG A 34 -10.01 -0.97 -2.27
CA ARG A 34 -9.76 -1.61 -0.98
C ARG A 34 -8.43 -2.38 -0.99
N GLN A 35 -8.21 -3.21 -2.00
CA GLN A 35 -6.97 -3.97 -2.17
C GLN A 35 -5.73 -3.06 -2.29
N ALA A 36 -5.85 -1.93 -3.00
CA ALA A 36 -4.76 -0.95 -3.11
C ALA A 36 -4.39 -0.35 -1.74
N VAL A 37 -5.40 -0.04 -0.91
CA VAL A 37 -5.17 0.46 0.46
C VAL A 37 -4.55 -0.61 1.35
N GLU A 38 -5.03 -1.85 1.28
CA GLU A 38 -4.51 -3.00 2.02
C GLU A 38 -3.05 -3.27 1.64
N SER A 39 -2.75 -3.38 0.35
CA SER A 39 -1.37 -3.54 -0.16
C SER A 39 -0.43 -2.43 0.34
N SER A 40 -0.91 -1.18 0.37
CA SER A 40 -0.14 -0.06 0.91
C SER A 40 0.10 -0.16 2.42
N ARG A 41 -0.88 -0.66 3.18
CA ARG A 41 -0.73 -0.92 4.62
C ARG A 41 0.27 -2.06 4.87
N ASP A 42 0.17 -3.17 4.16
CA ASP A 42 1.06 -4.32 4.29
C ASP A 42 2.50 -3.98 3.96
N ARG A 43 2.73 -3.17 2.91
CA ARG A 43 4.06 -2.66 2.58
C ARG A 43 4.63 -1.80 3.72
N ARG A 44 3.83 -0.91 4.32
CA ARG A 44 4.29 -0.10 5.46
C ARG A 44 4.58 -0.95 6.68
N GLN A 45 3.73 -1.93 6.98
CA GLN A 45 3.94 -2.84 8.10
C GLN A 45 5.23 -3.64 7.94
N ARG A 46 5.50 -4.17 6.75
CA ARG A 46 6.76 -4.87 6.44
C ARG A 46 7.97 -3.96 6.62
N ALA A 47 7.95 -2.76 6.04
CA ALA A 47 9.05 -1.82 6.20
C ALA A 47 9.33 -1.47 7.67
N LEU A 48 8.28 -1.34 8.50
CA LEU A 48 8.44 -1.12 9.94
C LEU A 48 9.02 -2.35 10.66
N ALA A 49 8.59 -3.56 10.30
CA ALA A 49 9.15 -4.79 10.86
C ALA A 49 10.63 -4.94 10.48
N ASP A 50 11.00 -4.64 9.24
CA ASP A 50 12.38 -4.67 8.77
C ASP A 50 13.24 -3.67 9.56
N LEU A 51 12.74 -2.45 9.80
CA LEU A 51 13.43 -1.44 10.62
C LEU A 51 13.59 -1.88 12.07
N GLN A 52 12.59 -2.55 12.65
CA GLN A 52 12.67 -3.10 14.01
C GLN A 52 13.74 -4.18 14.10
N GLN A 53 13.79 -5.08 13.10
CA GLN A 53 14.83 -6.11 13.04
C GLN A 53 16.23 -5.49 12.97
N VAL A 54 16.43 -4.49 12.10
CA VAL A 54 17.72 -3.76 12.02
C VAL A 54 18.08 -3.12 13.36
N ALA A 55 17.10 -2.59 14.10
CA ALA A 55 17.34 -2.04 15.44
C ALA A 55 17.80 -3.09 16.44
N ASP A 56 17.10 -4.24 16.48
CA ASP A 56 17.37 -5.34 17.39
C ASP A 56 18.75 -5.98 17.11
N GLU A 57 19.18 -5.98 15.85
CA GLU A 57 20.50 -6.44 15.40
C GLU A 57 21.61 -5.39 15.66
N GLY A 58 21.27 -4.23 16.24
CA GLY A 58 22.24 -3.17 16.54
C GLY A 58 22.69 -2.37 15.32
N GLY A 59 21.91 -2.36 14.24
CA GLY A 59 22.20 -1.65 12.99
C GLY A 59 22.12 -0.12 13.08
N PHE A 60 21.79 0.43 14.26
CA PHE A 60 21.82 1.88 14.51
C PHE A 60 22.96 2.24 15.48
N HIS A 61 23.94 2.99 14.98
CA HIS A 61 25.09 3.50 15.74
C HIS A 61 24.75 4.83 16.42
N PHE A 62 23.84 4.79 17.40
CA PHE A 62 23.39 6.00 18.12
C PHE A 62 24.51 6.69 18.92
N ASP A 63 25.55 5.96 19.27
CA ASP A 63 26.77 6.44 19.93
C ASP A 63 27.53 7.48 19.09
N GLN A 64 27.41 7.43 17.76
CA GLN A 64 28.06 8.38 16.84
C GLN A 64 27.27 9.69 16.66
N LEU A 65 26.01 9.77 17.13
CA LEU A 65 25.17 10.97 16.94
C LEU A 65 25.69 12.18 17.73
N GLY A 66 26.32 11.97 18.89
CA GLY A 66 26.89 13.06 19.71
C GLY A 66 28.10 13.77 19.09
N GLU A 67 28.66 13.23 18.00
CA GLU A 67 29.77 13.84 17.26
C GLU A 67 29.30 14.86 16.22
N LEU A 68 28.02 14.85 15.83
CA LEU A 68 27.45 15.74 14.82
C LEU A 68 27.04 17.13 15.36
N ASP A 69 26.86 17.27 16.68
CA ASP A 69 26.50 18.52 17.35
C ASP A 69 27.72 19.36 17.80
N ARG A 70 28.92 19.06 17.30
CA ARG A 70 30.19 19.72 17.67
C ARG A 70 30.84 20.41 16.47
#